data_AF-A0A7W8NDQ1-F1
#
_entry.id   AF-A0A7W8NDQ1-F1
#
_cell.length_a   1.000
_cell.length_b   1.000
_cell.length_c   1.000
_cell.angle_alpha   90.00
_cell.angle_beta   90.00
_cell.angle_gamma   90.00
#
_symmetry.space_group_name_H-M   'P 1'
#
loop_
_entity.id
_entity.type
_entity.pdbx_description
1 polymer ?
#
loop_
_entity_poly.entity_id
_entity_poly.type
_entity_poly.pdbx_seq_one_letter_code
_entity_poly.pdbx_strand_id
1 'polypeptide(L)'
;MKKRILASAFLLSLSLLTACGGPTPTPTPPSPPSSGGTPPDNSGGQPQPQPGGRTISGTLTAPKNGNVQGTYLLICPVVNNDCDWDGVGAIEVETSGAQATFATPDLPDGEYSVIAWKDNEPRNHFGAEDAFGVYSPDQKTMGRVRPPNAKVNISMMAFDEPGNAGPPADAPRTAVPAELVGNWSTLGSSGGGYYNPANGTWSPAGGQGLWYEIHSDGTFIYSSYIESRMYGCTINFFKYHTGTVAVQGDRAVFTATNAHQKFEDTCNPSRSYEKTWYPKPDEYRWGVGVRDGRSSMVLVENGKQEGLFFYRSQ
;
A
#
# COMPACT_ATOMS: atom_id res chain seq x y z
N MET A 1 24.59 24.19 -20.23
CA MET A 1 24.04 23.42 -19.10
C MET A 1 23.91 21.95 -19.51
N LYS A 2 24.69 21.05 -18.90
CA LYS A 2 24.71 19.62 -19.25
C LYS A 2 23.56 18.89 -18.54
N LYS A 3 22.60 18.35 -19.30
CA LYS A 3 21.60 17.39 -18.79
C LYS A 3 22.31 16.05 -18.54
N ARG A 4 22.29 15.57 -17.29
CA ARG A 4 22.66 14.19 -16.94
C ARG A 4 21.38 13.35 -16.98
N ILE A 5 21.37 12.34 -17.84
CA ILE A 5 20.37 11.27 -17.85
C ILE A 5 20.88 10.20 -16.87
N LEU A 6 20.14 9.98 -15.79
CA LEU A 6 20.33 8.82 -14.90
C LEU A 6 19.41 7.72 -15.41
N ALA A 7 19.99 6.79 -16.17
CA ALA A 7 19.35 5.52 -16.50
C ALA A 7 19.35 4.66 -15.22
N SER A 8 18.18 4.46 -14.62
CA SER A 8 18.01 3.46 -13.57
C SER A 8 17.85 2.09 -14.23
N ALA A 9 18.86 1.26 -14.09
CA ALA A 9 18.81 -0.15 -14.45
C ALA A 9 17.99 -0.90 -13.39
N PHE A 10 16.80 -1.36 -13.76
CA PHE A 10 16.01 -2.31 -12.98
C PHE A 10 16.27 -3.71 -13.56
N LEU A 11 17.02 -4.52 -12.81
CA LEU A 11 17.23 -5.93 -13.12
C LEU A 11 16.08 -6.72 -12.49
N LEU A 12 15.19 -7.27 -13.32
CA LEU A 12 14.26 -8.32 -12.92
C LEU A 12 15.06 -9.60 -12.62
N SER A 13 15.08 -10.03 -11.36
CA SER A 13 15.46 -11.39 -10.99
C SER A 13 14.21 -12.27 -10.91
N LEU A 14 13.99 -13.04 -11.97
CA LEU A 14 12.97 -14.09 -12.02
C LEU A 14 13.48 -15.27 -11.18
N SER A 15 12.88 -15.53 -10.02
CA SER A 15 13.12 -16.77 -9.27
C SER A 15 12.21 -17.86 -9.83
N LEU A 16 12.81 -18.82 -10.54
CA LEU A 16 12.15 -20.01 -11.06
C LEU A 16 11.76 -20.95 -9.90
N LEU A 17 10.47 -21.16 -9.69
CA LEU A 17 9.95 -22.44 -9.20
C LEU A 17 9.73 -23.33 -10.43
N THR A 18 10.54 -24.36 -10.57
CA THR A 18 10.41 -25.38 -11.61
C THR A 18 9.29 -26.33 -11.23
N ALA A 19 8.15 -26.26 -11.94
CA ALA A 19 7.13 -27.30 -11.96
C ALA A 19 7.04 -27.90 -13.37
N CYS A 20 7.14 -29.22 -13.43
CA CYS A 20 7.29 -30.02 -14.64
C CYS A 20 6.06 -30.03 -15.56
N GLY A 21 6.31 -29.94 -16.87
CA GLY A 21 5.66 -30.76 -17.91
C GLY A 21 4.17 -30.54 -18.21
N GLY A 22 3.86 -29.59 -19.10
CA GLY A 22 2.59 -29.55 -19.84
C GLY A 22 2.81 -29.81 -21.34
N PRO A 23 1.90 -30.53 -22.03
CA PRO A 23 2.08 -30.94 -23.43
C PRO A 23 1.98 -29.76 -24.41
N THR A 24 2.75 -29.91 -25.50
CA THR A 24 2.92 -28.98 -26.62
C THR A 24 1.58 -28.68 -27.34
N PRO A 25 1.25 -27.41 -27.65
CA PRO A 25 0.11 -27.09 -28.49
C PRO A 25 0.38 -27.44 -29.95
N THR A 26 -0.57 -28.15 -30.56
CA THR A 26 -0.59 -28.53 -31.98
C THR A 26 -0.81 -27.28 -32.86
N PRO A 27 -0.11 -27.12 -33.99
CA PRO A 27 -0.32 -25.99 -34.90
C PRO A 27 -1.69 -26.03 -35.59
N THR A 28 -2.39 -24.91 -35.56
CA THR A 28 -3.67 -24.69 -36.26
C THR A 28 -3.44 -24.52 -37.77
N PRO A 29 -4.31 -25.07 -38.65
CA PRO A 29 -4.19 -24.88 -40.11
C PRO A 29 -4.51 -23.44 -40.55
N PRO A 30 -3.96 -22.99 -41.70
CA PRO A 30 -4.22 -21.66 -42.23
C PRO A 30 -5.64 -21.51 -42.80
N SER A 31 -6.26 -20.36 -42.54
CA SER A 31 -7.56 -19.97 -43.11
C SER A 31 -7.47 -19.69 -44.62
N PRO A 32 -8.53 -20.00 -45.40
CA PRO A 32 -8.58 -19.71 -46.83
C PRO A 32 -8.77 -18.21 -47.12
N PRO A 33 -8.34 -17.74 -48.33
CA PRO A 33 -8.42 -16.33 -48.72
C PRO A 33 -9.87 -15.89 -48.97
N SER A 34 -10.31 -14.80 -48.34
CA SER A 34 -11.61 -14.18 -48.62
C SER A 34 -11.55 -13.37 -49.92
N SER A 35 -12.31 -13.79 -50.92
CA SER A 35 -12.57 -13.08 -52.16
C SER A 35 -13.39 -11.81 -51.92
N GLY A 36 -12.98 -10.72 -52.56
CA GLY A 36 -13.57 -9.40 -52.44
C GLY A 36 -14.99 -9.27 -52.99
N GLY A 37 -15.68 -8.29 -52.42
CA GLY A 37 -16.89 -7.68 -52.95
C GLY A 37 -17.01 -6.29 -52.31
N THR A 38 -16.78 -5.23 -53.10
CA THR A 38 -17.03 -3.84 -52.71
C THR A 38 -18.53 -3.58 -52.72
N PRO A 39 -19.16 -3.18 -51.60
CA PRO A 39 -20.54 -2.71 -51.60
C PRO A 39 -20.63 -1.22 -51.96
N PRO A 40 -21.80 -0.74 -52.41
CA PRO A 40 -21.98 0.62 -52.88
C PRO A 40 -21.98 1.64 -51.74
N ASP A 41 -21.42 2.81 -52.06
CA ASP A 41 -21.40 4.03 -51.26
C ASP A 41 -22.84 4.51 -50.98
N ASN A 42 -23.21 4.49 -49.69
CA ASN A 42 -24.50 4.94 -49.20
C ASN A 42 -24.23 5.97 -48.09
N SER A 43 -23.99 7.20 -48.50
CA SER A 43 -23.66 8.38 -47.69
C SER A 43 -24.89 8.94 -46.96
N GLY A 44 -25.54 8.10 -46.16
CA GLY A 44 -26.32 8.51 -45.00
C GLY A 44 -25.44 8.29 -43.78
N GLY A 45 -24.99 9.37 -43.13
CA GLY A 45 -24.10 9.30 -41.97
C GLY A 45 -24.69 8.44 -40.84
N GLN A 46 -24.35 7.16 -40.83
CA GLN A 46 -24.57 6.31 -39.66
C GLN A 46 -23.79 6.93 -38.50
N PRO A 47 -24.41 7.08 -37.31
CA PRO A 47 -23.68 7.41 -36.10
C PRO A 47 -22.49 6.46 -36.00
N GLN A 48 -21.29 7.01 -36.09
CA GLN A 48 -20.07 6.26 -35.90
C GLN A 48 -20.22 5.53 -34.56
N PRO A 49 -20.02 4.20 -34.48
CA PRO A 49 -20.16 3.45 -33.23
C PRO A 49 -19.40 4.21 -32.16
N GLN A 50 -20.14 4.77 -31.20
CA GLN A 50 -19.55 5.53 -30.10
C GLN A 50 -18.54 4.56 -29.46
N PRO A 51 -17.24 4.89 -29.42
CA PRO A 51 -16.23 4.00 -28.88
C PRO A 51 -16.73 3.50 -27.53
N GLY A 52 -16.91 2.19 -27.41
CA GLY A 52 -17.54 1.58 -26.23
C GLY A 52 -16.94 2.16 -24.95
N GLY A 53 -17.83 2.43 -23.98
CA GLY A 53 -17.49 3.23 -22.81
C GLY A 53 -16.15 2.84 -22.19
N ARG A 54 -15.26 3.83 -22.08
CA ARG A 54 -13.89 3.66 -21.59
C ARG A 54 -13.91 3.85 -20.08
N THR A 55 -14.42 2.85 -19.39
CA THR A 55 -14.59 2.89 -17.94
C THR A 55 -13.47 2.14 -17.21
N ILE A 56 -13.22 2.56 -15.98
CA ILE A 56 -12.48 1.77 -15.00
C ILE A 56 -13.51 1.16 -14.05
N SER A 57 -13.41 -0.14 -13.77
CA SER A 57 -14.34 -0.83 -12.88
C SER A 57 -13.65 -1.85 -11.99
N GLY A 58 -14.26 -2.11 -10.84
CA GLY A 58 -13.76 -3.11 -9.90
C GLY A 58 -14.52 -3.15 -8.59
N THR A 59 -13.82 -3.56 -7.54
CA THR A 59 -14.41 -3.78 -6.21
C THR A 59 -13.68 -2.95 -5.18
N LEU A 60 -14.44 -2.23 -4.35
CA LEU A 60 -13.97 -1.55 -3.16
C LEU A 60 -14.30 -2.41 -1.93
N THR A 61 -13.33 -2.60 -1.05
CA THR A 61 -13.49 -3.35 0.21
C THR A 61 -13.13 -2.44 1.39
N ALA A 62 -14.05 -2.32 2.35
CA ALA A 62 -13.84 -1.56 3.58
C ALA A 62 -12.82 -2.27 4.51
N PRO A 63 -12.24 -1.55 5.49
CA PRO A 63 -11.50 -2.17 6.57
C PRO A 63 -12.38 -3.16 7.35
N LYS A 64 -11.78 -4.03 8.17
CA LYS A 64 -12.52 -5.01 9.00
C LYS A 64 -13.59 -4.30 9.85
N ASN A 65 -14.83 -4.81 9.78
CA ASN A 65 -16.03 -4.23 10.40
C ASN A 65 -16.45 -2.84 9.89
N GLY A 66 -15.82 -2.33 8.83
CA GLY A 66 -16.14 -1.07 8.19
C GLY A 66 -17.28 -1.17 7.18
N ASN A 67 -17.61 -0.03 6.57
CA ASN A 67 -18.64 0.10 5.55
C ASN A 67 -18.14 1.01 4.41
N VAL A 68 -18.37 0.65 3.15
CA VAL A 68 -17.93 1.43 1.97
C VAL A 68 -18.87 2.57 1.55
N GLN A 69 -20.08 2.68 2.11
CA GLN A 69 -21.03 3.75 1.78
C GLN A 69 -20.48 5.13 2.13
N GLY A 70 -20.57 6.12 1.24
CA GLY A 70 -19.99 7.45 1.44
C GLY A 70 -18.48 7.50 1.24
N THR A 71 -17.86 6.43 0.73
CA THR A 71 -16.48 6.49 0.27
C THR A 71 -16.40 7.22 -1.07
N TYR A 72 -15.52 8.21 -1.17
CA TYR A 72 -15.14 8.85 -2.42
C TYR A 72 -14.05 8.03 -3.11
N LEU A 73 -14.32 7.61 -4.33
CA LEU A 73 -13.32 7.14 -5.27
C LEU A 73 -12.82 8.36 -6.06
N LEU A 74 -11.58 8.72 -5.84
CA LEU A 74 -10.85 9.76 -6.56
C LEU A 74 -10.11 9.12 -7.74
N ILE A 75 -10.41 9.59 -8.95
CA ILE A 75 -9.84 9.12 -10.21
C ILE A 75 -8.91 10.23 -10.70
N CYS A 76 -7.62 10.04 -10.48
CA CYS A 76 -6.63 11.06 -10.77
C CYS A 76 -5.85 10.75 -12.04
N PRO A 77 -5.89 11.59 -13.09
CA PRO A 77 -5.03 11.45 -14.25
C PRO A 77 -3.55 11.48 -13.83
N VAL A 78 -2.71 10.67 -14.47
CA VAL A 78 -1.27 10.67 -14.21
C VAL A 78 -0.55 11.50 -15.26
N VAL A 79 0.09 12.59 -14.82
CA VAL A 79 0.86 13.50 -15.67
C VAL A 79 2.28 13.62 -15.09
N ASN A 80 3.30 13.43 -15.93
CA ASN A 80 4.71 13.47 -15.51
C ASN A 80 5.05 12.52 -14.33
N ASN A 81 4.43 11.33 -14.30
CA ASN A 81 4.53 10.34 -13.22
C ASN A 81 3.92 10.74 -11.87
N ASP A 82 3.14 11.82 -11.82
CA ASP A 82 2.43 12.26 -10.63
C ASP A 82 0.92 12.36 -10.91
N CYS A 83 0.12 12.36 -9.85
CA CYS A 83 -1.31 12.58 -9.92
C CYS A 83 -1.58 14.07 -10.24
N ASP A 84 -2.26 14.31 -11.36
CA ASP A 84 -2.78 15.61 -11.76
C ASP A 84 -4.11 15.87 -11.03
N TRP A 85 -3.98 16.42 -9.84
CA TRP A 85 -5.12 16.67 -8.99
C TRP A 85 -6.05 17.78 -9.49
N ASP A 86 -5.61 18.64 -10.41
CA ASP A 86 -6.49 19.65 -11.02
C ASP A 86 -7.52 18.98 -11.96
N GLY A 87 -7.18 17.78 -12.47
CA GLY A 87 -8.04 16.95 -13.32
C GLY A 87 -8.76 15.82 -12.59
N VAL A 88 -8.78 15.81 -11.24
CA VAL A 88 -9.34 14.71 -10.47
C VAL A 88 -10.87 14.62 -10.61
N GLY A 89 -11.37 13.43 -10.95
CA GLY A 89 -12.78 13.09 -10.86
C GLY A 89 -13.09 12.39 -9.53
N ALA A 90 -14.33 12.50 -9.04
CA ALA A 90 -14.77 11.80 -7.83
C ALA A 90 -16.10 11.08 -8.05
N ILE A 91 -16.24 9.91 -7.44
CA ILE A 91 -17.48 9.12 -7.40
C ILE A 91 -17.73 8.75 -5.95
N GLU A 92 -18.92 9.05 -5.44
CA GLU A 92 -19.33 8.57 -4.12
C GLU A 92 -19.94 7.18 -4.22
N VAL A 93 -19.50 6.26 -3.36
CA VAL A 93 -20.05 4.92 -3.26
C VAL A 93 -21.31 4.97 -2.40
N GLU A 94 -22.49 4.85 -3.01
CA GLU A 94 -23.76 4.91 -2.27
C GLU A 94 -24.14 3.58 -1.60
N THR A 95 -23.55 2.48 -2.06
CA THR A 95 -23.87 1.13 -1.60
C THR A 95 -23.28 0.87 -0.21
N SER A 96 -24.11 0.34 0.70
CA SER A 96 -23.68 -0.06 2.04
C SER A 96 -23.18 -1.50 2.10
N GLY A 97 -22.30 -1.77 3.05
CA GLY A 97 -21.74 -3.09 3.31
C GLY A 97 -20.21 -3.09 3.36
N ALA A 98 -19.63 -4.26 3.58
CA ALA A 98 -18.17 -4.42 3.65
C ALA A 98 -17.49 -4.29 2.28
N GLN A 99 -18.25 -4.43 1.18
CA GLN A 99 -17.75 -4.33 -0.19
C GLN A 99 -18.80 -3.69 -1.10
N ALA A 100 -18.34 -2.99 -2.14
CA ALA A 100 -19.19 -2.51 -3.24
C ALA A 100 -18.44 -2.59 -4.57
N THR A 101 -19.15 -2.89 -5.64
CA THR A 101 -18.63 -2.73 -7.00
C THR A 101 -18.73 -1.28 -7.44
N PHE A 102 -17.77 -0.80 -8.22
CA PHE A 102 -17.81 0.54 -8.81
C PHE A 102 -17.49 0.49 -10.31
N ALA A 103 -17.96 1.50 -11.02
CA ALA A 103 -17.56 1.80 -12.39
C ALA A 103 -17.48 3.32 -12.55
N THR A 104 -16.44 3.79 -13.23
CA THR A 104 -16.32 5.22 -13.56
C THR A 104 -17.25 5.61 -14.69
N PRO A 105 -17.58 6.91 -14.83
CA PRO A 105 -17.99 7.46 -16.12
C PRO A 105 -16.94 7.17 -17.20
N ASP A 106 -17.28 7.48 -18.46
CA ASP A 106 -16.33 7.39 -19.57
C ASP A 106 -15.15 8.34 -19.34
N LEU A 107 -13.94 7.78 -19.40
CA LEU A 107 -12.70 8.50 -19.22
C LEU A 107 -11.96 8.63 -20.56
N PRO A 108 -11.24 9.74 -20.78
CA PRO A 108 -10.26 9.85 -21.85
C PRO A 108 -9.21 8.72 -21.80
N ASP A 109 -8.51 8.52 -22.92
CA ASP A 109 -7.32 7.66 -22.90
C ASP A 109 -6.23 8.28 -22.03
N GLY A 110 -5.63 7.49 -21.15
CA GLY A 110 -4.64 7.98 -20.21
C GLY A 110 -4.36 6.98 -19.09
N GLU A 111 -3.30 7.24 -18.33
CA GLU A 111 -3.03 6.56 -17.06
C GLU A 111 -3.72 7.29 -15.92
N TYR A 112 -4.26 6.52 -14.97
CA TYR A 112 -4.94 7.02 -13.79
C TYR A 112 -4.43 6.31 -12.53
N SER A 113 -4.36 7.06 -11.44
CA SER A 113 -4.34 6.51 -10.08
C SER A 113 -5.76 6.49 -9.55
N VAL A 114 -6.15 5.41 -8.87
CA VAL A 114 -7.47 5.29 -8.24
C VAL A 114 -7.31 5.20 -6.73
N ILE A 115 -7.92 6.13 -6.03
CA ILE A 115 -7.80 6.30 -4.59
C ILE A 115 -9.20 6.23 -3.98
N ALA A 116 -9.38 5.46 -2.93
CA ALA A 116 -10.59 5.44 -2.13
C ALA A 116 -10.33 6.19 -0.83
N TRP A 117 -11.20 7.14 -0.48
CA TRP A 117 -11.14 7.86 0.78
C TRP A 117 -12.54 7.97 1.37
N LYS A 118 -12.68 7.59 2.63
CA LYS A 118 -13.91 7.73 3.40
C LYS A 118 -13.64 8.64 4.58
N ASP A 119 -14.32 9.78 4.56
CA ASP A 119 -14.42 10.72 5.67
C ASP A 119 -15.34 10.09 6.73
N ASN A 120 -14.76 9.44 7.73
CA ASN A 120 -15.55 8.79 8.79
C ASN A 120 -15.99 9.79 9.86
N GLU A 121 -15.35 10.96 9.88
CA GLU A 121 -15.74 12.09 10.70
C GLU A 121 -16.26 13.19 9.78
N PRO A 122 -17.45 13.80 10.02
CA PRO A 122 -18.05 14.77 9.09
C PRO A 122 -17.36 16.14 9.14
N ARG A 123 -16.07 16.18 8.80
CA ARG A 123 -15.23 17.37 8.76
C ARG A 123 -14.66 17.61 7.37
N ASN A 124 -14.94 16.74 6.39
CA ASN A 124 -14.48 16.80 5.00
C ASN A 124 -12.96 16.85 4.87
N HIS A 125 -12.22 16.16 5.75
CA HIS A 125 -10.78 16.31 5.86
C HIS A 125 -10.09 15.02 6.28
N PHE A 126 -8.97 14.70 5.63
CA PHE A 126 -8.17 13.52 5.94
C PHE A 126 -7.73 13.48 7.41
N GLY A 127 -8.19 12.48 8.16
CA GLY A 127 -7.93 12.32 9.58
C GLY A 127 -7.60 10.89 9.99
N ALA A 128 -7.27 10.71 11.28
CA ALA A 128 -7.00 9.37 11.84
C ALA A 128 -8.23 8.45 11.71
N GLU A 129 -9.43 8.98 11.87
CA GLU A 129 -10.66 8.19 11.81
C GLU A 129 -10.97 7.69 10.40
N ASP A 130 -10.33 8.26 9.37
CA ASP A 130 -10.68 7.96 7.99
C ASP A 130 -10.18 6.60 7.52
N ALA A 131 -10.86 6.09 6.50
CA ALA A 131 -10.39 4.95 5.76
C ALA A 131 -9.84 5.39 4.41
N PHE A 132 -8.74 4.77 3.99
CA PHE A 132 -8.08 5.06 2.74
C PHE A 132 -7.62 3.80 2.05
N GLY A 133 -7.76 3.74 0.74
CA GLY A 133 -7.23 2.67 -0.08
C GLY A 133 -6.67 3.26 -1.35
N VAL A 134 -5.68 2.60 -1.92
CA VAL A 134 -5.15 2.94 -3.24
C VAL A 134 -5.19 1.68 -4.07
N TYR A 135 -5.57 1.81 -5.34
CA TYR A 135 -5.37 0.71 -6.27
C TYR A 135 -3.88 0.38 -6.34
N SER A 136 -3.53 -0.84 -5.96
CA SER A 136 -2.16 -1.30 -5.92
C SER A 136 -2.14 -2.77 -6.35
N PRO A 137 -1.83 -3.08 -7.62
CA PRO A 137 -1.85 -4.45 -8.12
C PRO A 137 -0.83 -5.35 -7.42
N ASP A 138 0.23 -4.76 -6.87
CA ASP A 138 1.30 -5.43 -6.14
C ASP A 138 1.25 -5.19 -4.61
N GLN A 139 0.24 -4.45 -4.12
CA GLN A 139 0.10 -4.01 -2.72
C GLN A 139 1.31 -3.22 -2.16
N LYS A 140 2.20 -2.73 -3.03
CA LYS A 140 3.45 -2.05 -2.64
C LYS A 140 3.56 -0.67 -3.24
N THR A 141 3.13 -0.53 -4.48
CA THR A 141 3.22 0.72 -5.24
C THR A 141 1.83 1.20 -5.63
N MET A 142 1.66 2.52 -5.69
CA MET A 142 0.45 3.09 -6.28
C MET A 142 0.34 2.61 -7.72
N GLY A 143 -0.67 1.77 -7.97
CA GLY A 143 -0.94 1.19 -9.26
C GLY A 143 -1.45 2.23 -10.24
N ARG A 144 -1.09 2.04 -11.51
CA ARG A 144 -1.63 2.81 -12.63
C ARG A 144 -2.56 1.95 -13.44
N VAL A 145 -3.63 2.57 -13.93
CA VAL A 145 -4.64 1.89 -14.75
C VAL A 145 -5.01 2.74 -15.95
N ARG A 146 -5.29 2.09 -17.09
CA ARG A 146 -5.77 2.73 -18.32
C ARG A 146 -7.15 2.20 -18.71
N PRO A 147 -8.13 3.06 -19.04
CA PRO A 147 -9.42 2.61 -19.56
C PRO A 147 -9.32 1.96 -20.95
N PRO A 148 -10.18 0.98 -21.29
CA PRO A 148 -11.07 0.28 -20.38
C PRO A 148 -10.28 -0.70 -19.50
N ASN A 149 -10.55 -0.71 -18.20
CA ASN A 149 -9.98 -1.70 -17.29
C ASN A 149 -11.04 -2.22 -16.32
N ALA A 150 -11.07 -3.52 -16.15
CA ALA A 150 -11.89 -4.18 -15.14
C ALA A 150 -10.98 -4.86 -14.12
N LYS A 151 -11.52 -5.14 -12.93
CA LYS A 151 -10.82 -5.78 -11.80
C LYS A 151 -9.83 -4.85 -11.08
N VAL A 152 -10.13 -3.55 -11.05
CA VAL A 152 -9.46 -2.60 -10.17
C VAL A 152 -9.96 -2.81 -8.74
N ASN A 153 -9.27 -3.67 -8.00
CA ASN A 153 -9.64 -3.98 -6.62
C ASN A 153 -8.90 -3.07 -5.65
N ILE A 154 -9.65 -2.41 -4.78
CA ILE A 154 -9.13 -1.49 -3.76
C ILE A 154 -9.53 -2.03 -2.39
N SER A 155 -8.54 -2.30 -1.55
CA SER A 155 -8.76 -2.60 -0.14
C SER A 155 -8.41 -1.36 0.67
N MET A 156 -9.38 -0.88 1.45
CA MET A 156 -9.18 0.27 2.32
C MET A 156 -8.59 -0.19 3.66
N MET A 157 -7.77 0.67 4.24
CA MET A 157 -7.22 0.57 5.59
C MET A 157 -7.77 1.73 6.43
N ALA A 158 -8.09 1.46 7.69
CA ALA A 158 -8.38 2.52 8.66
C ALA A 158 -7.06 3.12 9.13
N PHE A 159 -6.95 4.45 9.23
CA PHE A 159 -5.76 5.08 9.79
C PHE A 159 -5.67 4.96 11.31
N ASP A 160 -6.83 4.97 11.97
CA ASP A 160 -7.01 4.60 13.35
C ASP A 160 -7.59 3.19 13.37
N GLU A 161 -6.71 2.18 13.34
CA GLU A 161 -7.20 0.90 13.84
C GLU A 161 -7.60 1.13 15.30
N PRO A 162 -8.80 0.74 15.73
CA PRO A 162 -9.25 0.99 17.09
C PRO A 162 -8.22 0.37 18.03
N GLY A 163 -7.41 1.24 18.62
CA GLY A 163 -6.40 0.84 19.57
C GLY A 163 -7.09 0.33 20.82
N ASN A 164 -6.39 -0.48 21.59
CA ASN A 164 -6.86 -0.82 22.91
C ASN A 164 -6.86 0.44 23.78
N ALA A 165 -7.83 0.56 24.70
CA ALA A 165 -7.94 1.69 25.63
C ALA A 165 -6.74 1.81 26.60
N GLY A 166 -5.87 0.81 26.62
CA GLY A 166 -4.65 0.77 27.42
C GLY A 166 -3.69 -0.30 26.90
N PRO A 167 -2.48 -0.38 27.51
CA PRO A 167 -1.54 -1.42 27.17
C PRO A 167 -2.14 -2.80 27.47
N PRO A 168 -1.82 -3.83 26.66
CA PRO A 168 -2.20 -5.20 26.98
C PRO A 168 -1.65 -5.58 28.37
N ALA A 169 -2.53 -6.03 29.27
CA ALA A 169 -2.15 -6.39 30.65
C ALA A 169 -1.14 -7.54 30.68
N ASP A 170 -1.24 -8.47 29.72
CA ASP A 170 -0.38 -9.63 29.57
C ASP A 170 0.19 -9.66 28.14
N ALA A 171 1.33 -9.01 27.92
CA ALA A 171 2.05 -9.08 26.65
C ALA A 171 2.95 -10.33 26.65
N PRO A 172 2.60 -11.40 25.89
CA PRO A 172 3.39 -12.62 25.91
C PRO A 172 4.80 -12.36 25.36
N ARG A 173 5.80 -13.03 25.94
CA ARG A 173 7.19 -12.98 25.50
C ARG A 173 7.82 -14.36 25.55
N THR A 174 8.70 -14.65 24.60
CA THR A 174 9.53 -15.85 24.60
C THR A 174 10.99 -15.46 24.37
N ALA A 175 11.92 -16.40 24.57
CA ALA A 175 13.24 -16.24 23.97
C ALA A 175 13.11 -16.13 22.44
N VAL A 176 13.87 -15.22 21.85
CA VAL A 176 13.85 -14.97 20.40
C VAL A 176 14.97 -15.75 19.72
N PRO A 177 14.71 -16.47 18.61
CA PRO A 177 15.76 -17.13 17.83
C PRO A 177 16.87 -16.16 17.42
N ALA A 178 18.12 -16.58 17.54
CA ALA A 178 19.28 -15.70 17.34
C ALA A 178 19.33 -15.08 15.93
N GLU A 179 18.77 -15.76 14.94
CA GLU A 179 18.63 -15.27 13.58
C GLU A 179 17.68 -14.07 13.46
N LEU A 180 16.64 -13.98 14.29
CA LEU A 180 15.66 -12.90 14.27
C LEU A 180 16.12 -11.69 15.10
N VAL A 181 16.98 -11.89 16.10
CA VAL A 181 17.57 -10.82 16.91
C VAL A 181 18.38 -9.86 16.03
N GLY A 182 18.21 -8.55 16.24
CA GLY A 182 18.97 -7.51 15.56
C GLY A 182 18.14 -6.30 15.13
N ASN A 183 18.81 -5.42 14.39
CA ASN A 183 18.24 -4.20 13.84
C ASN A 183 17.88 -4.43 12.36
N TRP A 184 16.64 -4.19 12.00
CA TRP A 184 16.06 -4.47 10.70
C TRP A 184 15.38 -3.22 10.13
N SER A 185 15.66 -2.88 8.87
CA SER A 185 15.06 -1.71 8.21
C SER A 185 14.70 -2.00 6.76
N THR A 186 13.60 -1.43 6.27
CA THR A 186 13.26 -1.47 4.84
C THR A 186 14.26 -0.70 3.97
N LEU A 187 15.00 0.24 4.54
CA LEU A 187 16.01 1.05 3.84
C LEU A 187 17.41 0.41 3.87
N GLY A 188 17.63 -0.51 4.83
CA GLY A 188 18.92 -1.14 5.05
C GLY A 188 20.04 -0.19 5.50
N SER A 189 19.74 1.04 5.89
CA SER A 189 20.68 1.91 6.60
C SER A 189 20.51 1.75 8.12
N SER A 190 21.59 1.96 8.88
CA SER A 190 21.57 2.04 10.33
C SER A 190 20.99 3.39 10.79
N GLY A 191 19.68 3.56 10.61
CA GLY A 191 18.94 4.61 11.31
C GLY A 191 18.57 4.13 12.71
N GLY A 192 18.89 4.91 13.75
CA GLY A 192 18.12 4.83 14.99
C GLY A 192 16.70 5.29 14.68
N GLY A 193 15.68 4.64 15.23
CA GLY A 193 14.27 4.89 14.90
C GLY A 193 13.85 6.38 14.95
N TYR A 194 12.64 6.67 14.48
CA TYR A 194 12.18 8.04 14.26
C TYR A 194 11.72 8.79 15.52
N TYR A 195 11.80 8.15 16.69
CA TYR A 195 11.41 8.70 17.99
C TYR A 195 12.50 8.47 19.02
N ASN A 196 12.87 9.53 19.74
CA ASN A 196 13.80 9.45 20.86
C ASN A 196 13.02 9.39 22.18
N PRO A 197 12.92 8.22 22.84
CA PRO A 197 12.16 8.09 24.09
C PRO A 197 12.81 8.82 25.27
N ALA A 198 14.10 9.19 25.19
CA ALA A 198 14.79 9.88 26.29
C ALA A 198 14.36 11.34 26.43
N ASN A 199 13.90 11.98 25.35
CA ASN A 199 13.48 13.38 25.34
C ASN A 199 12.13 13.64 24.63
N GLY A 200 11.49 12.59 24.10
CA GLY A 200 10.19 12.65 23.43
C GLY A 200 10.22 13.30 22.04
N THR A 201 11.38 13.46 21.40
CA THR A 201 11.47 14.15 20.10
C THR A 201 11.33 13.19 18.92
N TRP A 202 10.55 13.60 17.91
CA TRP A 202 10.43 12.94 16.61
C TRP A 202 11.44 13.50 15.60
N SER A 203 11.99 12.64 14.74
CA SER A 203 12.91 13.05 13.68
C SER A 203 12.70 12.23 12.42
N PRO A 204 12.52 12.87 11.24
CA PRO A 204 12.45 12.18 9.95
C PRO A 204 13.84 11.80 9.40
N ALA A 205 14.91 12.08 10.16
CA ALA A 205 16.28 11.80 9.73
C ALA A 205 16.46 10.30 9.49
N GLY A 206 16.59 9.90 8.22
CA GLY A 206 16.71 8.50 7.82
C GLY A 206 15.93 8.13 6.56
N GLY A 207 14.99 8.98 6.11
CA GLY A 207 14.12 8.68 4.97
C GLY A 207 12.90 7.85 5.38
N GLN A 208 11.93 7.70 4.48
CA GLN A 208 10.68 6.99 4.74
C GLN A 208 10.92 5.48 4.84
N GLY A 209 10.36 4.83 5.84
CA GLY A 209 10.57 3.40 6.03
C GLY A 209 10.05 2.86 7.34
N LEU A 210 10.31 1.58 7.54
CA LEU A 210 9.98 0.84 8.75
C LEU A 210 11.27 0.30 9.36
N TRP A 211 11.29 0.24 10.68
CA TRP A 211 12.44 -0.18 11.47
C TRP A 211 12.00 -1.03 12.65
N TYR A 212 12.73 -2.11 12.91
CA TYR A 212 12.60 -2.96 14.08
C TYR A 212 13.97 -3.14 14.75
N GLU A 213 13.99 -3.07 16.08
CA GLU A 213 15.05 -3.64 16.91
C GLU A 213 14.44 -4.75 17.73
N ILE A 214 14.93 -5.98 17.53
CA ILE A 214 14.41 -7.18 18.19
C ILE A 214 15.50 -7.72 19.11
N HIS A 215 15.20 -7.80 20.40
CA HIS A 215 16.14 -8.28 21.42
C HIS A 215 15.95 -9.77 21.72
N SER A 216 17.03 -10.41 22.19
CA SER A 216 17.01 -11.84 22.55
C SER A 216 16.08 -12.19 23.71
N ASP A 217 15.76 -11.22 24.57
CA ASP A 217 14.89 -11.36 25.75
C ASP A 217 13.39 -11.28 25.43
N GLY A 218 13.03 -11.15 24.15
CA GLY A 218 11.65 -11.02 23.72
C GLY A 218 11.10 -9.61 23.85
N THR A 219 11.93 -8.59 23.98
CA THR A 219 11.52 -7.19 23.82
C THR A 219 11.78 -6.69 22.40
N PHE A 220 11.02 -5.69 21.95
CA PHE A 220 11.26 -5.05 20.67
C PHE A 220 11.01 -3.54 20.73
N ILE A 221 11.61 -2.84 19.76
CA ILE A 221 11.28 -1.47 19.40
C ILE A 221 10.87 -1.48 17.92
N TYR A 222 9.78 -0.78 17.60
CA TYR A 222 9.34 -0.53 16.24
C TYR A 222 9.27 0.96 15.99
N SER A 223 9.64 1.39 14.79
CA SER A 223 9.39 2.76 14.36
C SER A 223 9.11 2.83 12.87
N SER A 224 8.21 3.71 12.44
CA SER A 224 7.99 3.99 11.03
C SER A 224 7.80 5.46 10.76
N TYR A 225 8.22 5.88 9.57
CA TYR A 225 8.02 7.23 9.05
C TYR A 225 7.52 7.14 7.61
N ILE A 226 6.43 7.85 7.34
CA ILE A 226 5.88 8.05 6.01
C ILE A 226 5.73 9.56 5.80
N GLU A 227 6.11 10.03 4.62
CA GLU A 227 6.00 11.43 4.24
C GLU A 227 5.27 11.50 2.89
N SER A 228 4.24 12.33 2.82
CA SER A 228 3.60 12.69 1.55
C SER A 228 3.75 14.19 1.33
N ARG A 229 4.10 14.59 0.10
CA ARG A 229 4.17 15.99 -0.29
C ARG A 229 3.15 16.25 -1.38
N MET A 230 2.23 17.17 -1.13
CA MET A 230 1.15 17.53 -2.05
C MET A 230 0.92 19.02 -1.98
N TYR A 231 0.95 19.73 -3.12
CA TYR A 231 0.64 21.17 -3.19
C TYR A 231 1.45 22.08 -2.26
N GLY A 232 2.72 21.75 -2.01
CA GLY A 232 3.55 22.48 -1.04
C GLY A 232 3.22 22.17 0.43
N CYS A 233 2.21 21.33 0.69
CA CYS A 233 1.95 20.71 1.98
C CYS A 233 2.83 19.48 2.15
N THR A 234 3.30 19.26 3.38
CA THR A 234 3.95 18.03 3.79
C THR A 234 3.09 17.40 4.87
N ILE A 235 2.74 16.13 4.67
CA ILE A 235 2.07 15.29 5.65
C ILE A 235 3.09 14.29 6.16
N ASN A 236 3.38 14.34 7.45
CA ASN A 236 4.25 13.38 8.11
C ASN A 236 3.43 12.45 8.98
N PHE A 237 3.76 11.16 8.93
CA PHE A 237 3.17 10.17 9.79
C PHE A 237 4.26 9.34 10.45
N PHE A 238 4.29 9.39 11.77
CA PHE A 238 5.24 8.67 12.58
C PHE A 238 4.53 7.67 13.49
N LYS A 239 5.13 6.50 13.64
CA LYS A 239 4.79 5.53 14.68
C LYS A 239 6.03 5.12 15.44
N TYR A 240 5.87 4.88 16.73
CA TYR A 240 6.89 4.33 17.60
C TYR A 240 6.25 3.39 18.61
N HIS A 241 6.71 2.15 18.66
CA HIS A 241 6.25 1.17 19.64
C HIS A 241 7.43 0.59 20.42
N THR A 242 7.21 0.29 21.69
CA THR A 242 7.98 -0.72 22.40
C THR A 242 7.03 -1.79 22.91
N GLY A 243 7.55 -3.01 23.05
CA GLY A 243 6.70 -4.12 23.45
C GLY A 243 7.43 -5.42 23.60
N THR A 244 6.65 -6.49 23.57
CA THR A 244 7.15 -7.86 23.61
C THR A 244 6.90 -8.59 22.31
N VAL A 245 7.78 -9.55 22.01
CA VAL A 245 7.61 -10.51 20.93
C VAL A 245 7.58 -11.92 21.50
N ALA A 246 6.58 -12.69 21.07
CA ALA A 246 6.49 -14.13 21.33
C ALA A 246 6.68 -14.88 20.01
N VAL A 247 7.62 -15.83 20.01
CA VAL A 247 7.99 -16.62 18.83
C VAL A 247 7.69 -18.09 19.08
N GLN A 248 6.97 -18.71 18.17
CA GLN A 248 6.67 -20.14 18.17
C GLN A 248 6.83 -20.71 16.76
N GLY A 249 7.93 -21.43 16.53
CA GLY A 249 8.26 -21.94 15.19
C GLY A 249 8.41 -20.80 14.19
N ASP A 250 7.67 -20.86 13.09
CA ASP A 250 7.68 -19.83 12.03
C ASP A 250 6.73 -18.65 12.32
N ARG A 251 6.14 -18.57 13.52
CA ARG A 251 5.22 -17.49 13.90
C ARG A 251 5.83 -16.56 14.94
N ALA A 252 5.59 -15.27 14.77
CA ALA A 252 5.96 -14.21 15.71
C ALA A 252 4.74 -13.31 15.97
N VAL A 253 4.50 -13.00 17.24
CA VAL A 253 3.43 -12.09 17.67
C VAL A 253 4.06 -10.91 18.37
N PHE A 254 3.91 -9.71 17.82
CA PHE A 254 4.41 -8.47 18.38
C PHE A 254 3.29 -7.76 19.14
N THR A 255 3.49 -7.54 20.43
CA THR A 255 2.50 -6.91 21.30
C THR A 255 3.08 -5.61 21.84
N ALA A 256 2.59 -4.47 21.37
CA ALA A 256 3.03 -3.17 21.86
C ALA A 256 2.51 -2.93 23.29
N THR A 257 3.42 -2.62 24.22
CA THR A 257 3.09 -2.23 25.60
C THR A 257 3.24 -0.72 25.82
N ASN A 258 3.90 -0.03 24.89
CA ASN A 258 3.90 1.42 24.78
C ASN A 258 3.90 1.77 23.29
N ALA A 259 3.05 2.69 22.88
CA ALA A 259 3.00 3.11 21.49
C ALA A 259 2.54 4.57 21.37
N HIS A 260 3.29 5.30 20.54
CA HIS A 260 3.08 6.70 20.22
C HIS A 260 2.91 6.84 18.71
N GLN A 261 1.99 7.73 18.34
CA GLN A 261 1.74 8.08 16.96
C GLN A 261 1.71 9.60 16.84
N LYS A 262 2.34 10.11 15.79
CA LYS A 262 2.32 11.53 15.45
C LYS A 262 1.94 11.72 14.01
N PHE A 263 1.03 12.65 13.77
CA PHE A 263 0.66 13.14 12.46
C PHE A 263 0.96 14.63 12.41
N GLU A 264 1.62 15.08 11.35
CA GLU A 264 1.85 16.50 11.10
C GLU A 264 1.34 16.88 9.72
N ASP A 265 0.58 17.98 9.64
CA ASP A 265 0.14 18.59 8.39
C ASP A 265 0.64 20.03 8.37
N THR A 266 1.59 20.34 7.47
CA THR A 266 2.17 21.69 7.39
C THR A 266 1.20 22.74 6.84
N CYS A 267 0.16 22.32 6.11
CA CYS A 267 -0.84 23.22 5.57
C CYS A 267 -2.00 23.47 6.53
N ASN A 268 -2.25 22.52 7.43
CA ASN A 268 -3.19 22.72 8.51
C ASN A 268 -2.65 22.19 9.85
N PRO A 269 -1.81 22.97 10.55
CA PRO A 269 -1.22 22.54 11.82
C PRO A 269 -2.24 22.21 12.91
N SER A 270 -3.47 22.70 12.82
CA SER A 270 -4.54 22.35 13.78
C SER A 270 -4.99 20.88 13.68
N ARG A 271 -4.64 20.19 12.60
CA ARG A 271 -4.85 18.74 12.41
C ARG A 271 -3.69 17.90 12.91
N SER A 272 -2.53 18.52 13.13
CA SER A 272 -1.39 17.81 13.70
C SER A 272 -1.75 17.32 15.09
N TYR A 273 -1.46 16.05 15.34
CA TYR A 273 -1.71 15.46 16.65
C TYR A 273 -0.56 14.54 17.03
N GLU A 274 -0.43 14.36 18.33
CA GLU A 274 0.39 13.31 18.92
C GLU A 274 -0.49 12.59 19.94
N LYS A 275 -0.53 11.26 19.85
CA LYS A 275 -1.34 10.44 20.76
C LYS A 275 -0.60 9.20 21.20
N THR A 276 -0.89 8.76 22.41
CA THR A 276 -0.63 7.38 22.83
C THR A 276 -1.74 6.50 22.28
N TRP A 277 -1.37 5.40 21.65
CA TRP A 277 -2.30 4.49 20.98
C TRP A 277 -1.74 3.07 21.05
N TYR A 278 -2.54 2.10 21.46
CA TYR A 278 -2.08 0.71 21.62
C TYR A 278 -2.60 -0.14 20.46
N PRO A 279 -1.78 -0.47 19.45
CA PRO A 279 -2.22 -1.34 18.36
C PRO A 279 -2.64 -2.70 18.90
N LYS A 280 -3.44 -3.41 18.10
CA LYS A 280 -3.65 -4.83 18.32
C LYS A 280 -2.33 -5.59 18.12
N PRO A 281 -2.17 -6.77 18.73
CA PRO A 281 -0.99 -7.60 18.47
C PRO A 281 -0.87 -7.90 16.97
N ASP A 282 0.32 -7.69 16.42
CA ASP A 282 0.62 -8.01 15.04
C ASP A 282 1.11 -9.46 14.95
N GLU A 283 0.45 -10.28 14.13
CA GLU A 283 0.80 -11.68 13.94
C GLU A 283 1.43 -11.91 12.57
N TYR A 284 2.67 -12.39 12.57
CA TYR A 284 3.43 -12.68 11.36
C TYR A 284 3.88 -14.13 11.31
N ARG A 285 3.96 -14.67 10.09
CA ARG A 285 4.96 -15.68 9.76
C ARG A 285 6.28 -14.98 9.46
N TRP A 286 7.40 -15.54 9.89
CA TRP A 286 8.70 -14.89 9.73
C TRP A 286 9.73 -15.82 9.08
N GLY A 287 10.76 -15.21 8.49
CA GLY A 287 11.93 -15.91 7.98
C GLY A 287 13.13 -14.97 7.86
N VAL A 288 14.32 -15.55 7.96
CA VAL A 288 15.59 -14.83 7.78
C VAL A 288 16.39 -15.52 6.68
N GLY A 289 16.98 -14.74 5.78
CA GLY A 289 17.74 -15.24 4.65
C GLY A 289 18.65 -14.17 4.06
N VAL A 290 19.14 -14.41 2.85
CA VAL A 290 19.98 -13.45 2.12
C VAL A 290 19.22 -12.96 0.89
N ARG A 291 19.19 -11.64 0.72
CA ARG A 291 18.62 -10.96 -0.45
C ARG A 291 19.59 -9.89 -0.91
N ASP A 292 19.89 -9.87 -2.21
CA ASP A 292 20.83 -8.92 -2.81
C ASP A 292 22.20 -8.88 -2.11
N GLY A 293 22.68 -10.05 -1.66
CA GLY A 293 23.94 -10.21 -0.92
C GLY A 293 23.90 -9.73 0.53
N ARG A 294 22.73 -9.36 1.05
CA ARG A 294 22.56 -8.79 2.39
C ARG A 294 21.66 -9.68 3.24
N SER A 295 21.93 -9.74 4.55
CA SER A 295 21.00 -10.39 5.49
C SER A 295 19.66 -9.67 5.46
N SER A 296 18.58 -10.45 5.39
CA SER A 296 17.22 -9.97 5.25
C SER A 296 16.25 -10.75 6.13
N MET A 297 15.27 -10.05 6.68
CA MET A 297 14.13 -10.59 7.40
C MET A 297 12.88 -10.37 6.56
N VAL A 298 11.98 -11.36 6.53
CA VAL A 298 10.64 -11.22 5.96
C VAL A 298 9.59 -11.43 7.06
N LEU A 299 8.60 -10.54 7.12
CA LEU A 299 7.41 -10.67 7.95
C LEU A 299 6.18 -10.76 7.05
N VAL A 300 5.45 -11.87 7.11
CA VAL A 300 4.25 -12.15 6.31
C VAL A 300 3.04 -12.14 7.25
N GLU A 301 2.15 -11.17 7.09
CA GLU A 301 0.95 -11.07 7.92
C GLU A 301 0.03 -12.29 7.71
N ASN A 302 -0.69 -12.71 8.75
CA ASN A 302 -1.59 -13.85 8.66
C ASN A 302 -2.66 -13.64 7.58
N GLY A 303 -2.81 -14.62 6.68
CA GLY A 303 -3.72 -14.55 5.53
C GLY A 303 -3.16 -13.83 4.30
N LYS A 304 -1.97 -13.23 4.36
CA LYS A 304 -1.26 -12.68 3.19
C LYS A 304 -0.28 -13.70 2.60
N GLN A 305 -0.11 -13.65 1.29
CA GLN A 305 0.87 -14.47 0.57
C GLN A 305 2.24 -13.80 0.46
N GLU A 306 2.28 -12.47 0.56
CA GLU A 306 3.51 -11.67 0.47
C GLU A 306 3.85 -11.03 1.81
N GLY A 307 5.16 -10.87 2.06
CA GLY A 307 5.68 -10.25 3.27
C GLY A 307 6.47 -8.97 3.02
N LEU A 308 6.62 -8.19 4.09
CA LEU A 308 7.50 -7.03 4.14
C LEU A 308 8.94 -7.51 4.32
N PHE A 309 9.84 -6.97 3.51
CA PHE A 309 11.27 -7.28 3.57
C PHE A 309 12.04 -6.18 4.29
N PHE A 310 12.90 -6.60 5.20
CA PHE A 310 13.80 -5.75 5.94
C PHE A 310 15.23 -6.23 5.72
N TYR A 311 16.17 -5.31 5.65
CA TYR A 311 17.60 -5.61 5.63
C TYR A 311 18.18 -5.38 7.01
N ARG A 312 19.11 -6.23 7.42
CA ARG A 312 19.84 -6.03 8.68
C ARG A 312 20.71 -4.77 8.56
N SER A 313 20.61 -3.88 9.54
CA SER A 313 21.48 -2.72 9.67
C SER A 313 22.92 -3.21 9.92
N GLN A 314 23.88 -2.62 9.21
CA GLN A 314 25.32 -2.89 9.43
C GLN A 314 25.86 -2.12 10.62
#